data_AF-A0A8H4PKU5-F1
#
_entry.id   AF-A0A8H4PKU5-F1
#
_cell.length_a   1.000
_cell.length_b   1.000
_cell.length_c   1.000
_cell.angle_alpha   90.00
_cell.angle_beta   90.00
_cell.angle_gamma   90.00
#
_symmetry.space_group_name_H-M   'P 1'
#
loop_
_entity.id
_entity.type
_entity.pdbx_description
1 polymer ?
#
loop_
_entity_poly.entity_id
_entity_poly.type
_entity_poly.pdbx_seq_one_letter_code
_entity_poly.pdbx_strand_id
1 'polypeptide(L)'
;MDWSQDNSLCTEPEWARVFKFQEAPTTVAPLISTMENIYDWKRWFETEHPKLDESESGLVLILARRNGEKEFPPVNRVKSNKWLEMVSQARPTAGILPEKPINTTTSTTGGRRTSRILPFSEHSFQKIVERFYIHETIARVINRADIPTFSARELEMGDNNGQTYPAFVYNCRTSNAWNNDLAFSATYFPHCGLTYAIMFGCPMSVEVQILNRLNRVTSEASHPLLMPGIFMELERLRHVRLVDETIDDLEARIQEIDLVFNDTETVSAEENAARKEAKRSAWLDTMFLRNQLVNWITYLEKLIDHADELNRTVFGISEARIAAFEEDVEENFEERTGAEEIMNEYQHVHSYSSSSQDLTFHRLREGRGAAGIDESYGDEKVHYSLCKDVNSLCQRQQRPQELDGCQERSDGAKEIMSRTGNKIKYRVQDIIDEYHEKVRDCTMRVDGTRRNKYGDRKGCQP
;
A
#
# COMPACT_ATOMS: atom_id res chain seq x y z
N MET A 1 -13.54 -5.58 -7.34
CA MET A 1 -12.72 -5.39 -8.56
C MET A 1 -12.93 -6.63 -9.38
N ASP A 2 -13.52 -6.50 -10.57
CA ASP A 2 -13.70 -7.65 -11.47
C ASP A 2 -12.35 -7.91 -12.11
N TRP A 3 -11.58 -8.86 -11.59
CA TRP A 3 -10.40 -9.29 -12.34
C TRP A 3 -10.92 -10.02 -13.57
N SER A 4 -10.47 -9.54 -14.72
CA SER A 4 -10.62 -10.20 -16.01
C SER A 4 -9.86 -11.52 -16.00
N GLN A 5 -10.04 -12.26 -17.09
CA GLN A 5 -9.50 -13.61 -17.32
C GLN A 5 -8.05 -13.77 -16.88
N ASP A 6 -7.70 -14.97 -16.42
CA ASP A 6 -6.31 -15.34 -16.14
C ASP A 6 -5.42 -15.08 -17.37
N ASN A 7 -4.13 -14.83 -17.14
CA ASN A 7 -3.16 -14.46 -18.17
C ASN A 7 -3.45 -13.16 -18.95
N SER A 8 -4.33 -12.27 -18.46
CA SER A 8 -4.59 -10.99 -19.13
C SER A 8 -3.52 -9.94 -18.81
N LEU A 9 -2.49 -9.89 -19.66
CA LEU A 9 -1.55 -8.78 -19.68
C LEU A 9 -2.27 -7.49 -20.07
N CYS A 10 -1.81 -6.36 -19.54
CA CYS A 10 -2.30 -5.06 -20.01
C CYS A 10 -2.10 -4.97 -21.52
N THR A 11 -3.11 -4.55 -22.27
CA THR A 11 -3.04 -4.52 -23.73
C THR A 11 -3.07 -3.08 -24.27
N GLU A 12 -2.63 -2.91 -25.53
CA GLU A 12 -2.61 -1.61 -26.21
C GLU A 12 -3.93 -0.85 -26.16
N PRO A 13 -5.09 -1.46 -26.46
CA PRO A 13 -6.37 -0.76 -26.38
C PRO A 13 -6.70 -0.24 -24.98
N GLU A 14 -6.19 -0.88 -23.94
CA GLU A 14 -6.47 -0.54 -22.54
C GLU A 14 -5.55 0.55 -22.02
N TRP A 15 -4.24 0.41 -22.26
CA TRP A 15 -3.28 1.41 -21.81
C TRP A 15 -3.36 2.69 -22.63
N ALA A 16 -3.64 2.63 -23.93
CA ALA A 16 -3.75 3.82 -24.78
C ALA A 16 -4.91 4.75 -24.36
N ARG A 17 -5.93 4.21 -23.69
CA ARG A 17 -7.06 4.99 -23.14
C ARG A 17 -6.74 5.68 -21.82
N VAL A 18 -5.76 5.16 -21.07
CA VAL A 18 -5.50 5.58 -19.69
C VAL A 18 -4.20 6.37 -19.58
N PHE A 19 -3.15 5.90 -20.21
CA PHE A 19 -1.80 6.44 -20.09
C PHE A 19 -1.46 7.41 -21.21
N LYS A 20 -0.53 8.30 -20.90
CA LYS A 20 0.13 9.20 -21.85
C LYS A 20 1.62 8.94 -21.76
N PHE A 21 2.24 8.75 -22.91
CA PHE A 21 3.65 8.40 -23.00
C PHE A 21 4.49 9.64 -23.25
N GLN A 22 5.53 9.80 -22.46
CA GLN A 22 6.54 10.84 -22.63
C GLN A 22 7.88 10.28 -22.19
N GLU A 23 8.79 10.03 -23.14
CA GLU A 23 10.10 9.45 -22.83
C GLU A 23 10.86 10.32 -21.83
N ALA A 24 11.30 9.69 -20.74
CA ALA A 24 12.14 10.30 -19.71
C ALA A 24 12.96 9.21 -19.00
N PRO A 25 14.07 9.57 -18.35
CA PRO A 25 14.90 8.59 -17.62
C PRO A 25 14.12 7.87 -16.51
N THR A 26 14.19 6.54 -16.50
CA THR A 26 13.56 5.68 -15.48
C THR A 26 14.60 4.85 -14.72
N THR A 27 14.38 4.61 -13.43
CA THR A 27 15.31 3.81 -12.60
C THR A 27 14.87 2.35 -12.48
N VAL A 28 15.80 1.41 -12.64
CA VAL A 28 15.63 -0.03 -12.36
C VAL A 28 16.54 -0.46 -11.19
N ALA A 29 16.05 -1.29 -10.27
CA ALA A 29 16.78 -1.82 -9.10
C ALA A 29 16.66 -3.37 -9.03
N PRO A 30 17.60 -4.13 -8.39
CA PRO A 30 18.42 -3.75 -7.22
C PRO A 30 19.77 -3.06 -7.51
N LEU A 31 20.43 -3.37 -8.63
CA LEU A 31 21.52 -2.54 -9.14
C LEU A 31 20.90 -1.38 -9.91
N ILE A 32 21.17 -0.17 -9.44
CA ILE A 32 20.53 1.04 -9.97
C ILE A 32 21.07 1.34 -11.36
N SER A 33 20.18 1.24 -12.33
CA SER A 33 20.42 1.59 -13.73
C SER A 33 19.35 2.57 -14.21
N THR A 34 19.78 3.60 -14.92
CA THR A 34 18.92 4.56 -15.62
C THR A 34 18.66 4.05 -17.02
N MET A 35 17.39 3.89 -17.37
CA MET A 35 16.92 3.55 -18.71
C MET A 35 16.41 4.83 -19.38
N GLU A 36 17.08 5.29 -20.43
CA GLU A 36 16.71 6.52 -21.13
C GLU A 36 15.89 6.23 -22.38
N ASN A 37 16.15 5.10 -23.04
CA ASN A 37 15.55 4.76 -24.32
C ASN A 37 15.29 3.26 -24.49
N ILE A 38 14.64 2.89 -25.60
CA ILE A 38 14.29 1.50 -25.92
C ILE A 38 15.50 0.56 -26.06
N TYR A 39 16.67 1.06 -26.47
CA TYR A 39 17.87 0.24 -26.61
C TYR A 39 18.42 -0.18 -25.25
N ASP A 40 18.35 0.70 -24.25
CA ASP A 40 18.73 0.38 -22.87
C ASP A 40 17.83 -0.75 -22.33
N TRP A 41 16.51 -0.62 -22.54
CA TRP A 41 15.54 -1.64 -22.17
C TRP A 41 15.81 -2.97 -22.86
N LYS A 42 15.99 -2.98 -24.20
CA LYS A 42 16.28 -4.20 -24.96
C LYS A 42 17.53 -4.90 -24.43
N ARG A 43 18.62 -4.15 -24.26
CA ARG A 43 19.87 -4.67 -23.72
C ARG A 43 19.67 -5.26 -22.33
N TRP A 44 19.00 -4.55 -21.43
CA TRP A 44 18.75 -5.02 -20.07
C TRP A 44 17.91 -6.30 -20.05
N PHE A 45 16.85 -6.38 -20.86
CA PHE A 45 16.03 -7.59 -21.01
C PHE A 45 16.79 -8.80 -21.57
N GLU A 46 17.85 -8.57 -22.35
CA GLU A 46 18.67 -9.62 -22.93
C GLU A 46 19.78 -10.10 -21.99
N THR A 47 20.32 -9.20 -21.15
CA THR A 47 21.54 -9.49 -20.38
C THR A 47 21.38 -9.56 -18.87
N GLU A 48 20.38 -8.89 -18.30
CA GLU A 48 20.28 -8.65 -16.85
C GLU A 48 18.90 -8.98 -16.26
N HIS A 49 17.86 -9.13 -17.07
CA HIS A 49 16.51 -9.46 -16.62
C HIS A 49 16.43 -10.89 -16.08
N PRO A 50 16.01 -11.08 -14.81
CA PRO A 50 15.84 -12.41 -14.24
C PRO A 50 14.80 -13.25 -14.98
N LYS A 51 15.06 -14.55 -15.05
CA LYS A 51 14.17 -15.53 -15.70
C LYS A 51 13.35 -16.30 -14.65
N LEU A 52 12.21 -16.81 -15.08
CA LEU A 52 11.35 -17.70 -14.27
C LEU A 52 11.87 -19.15 -14.22
N ASP A 53 13.17 -19.38 -14.39
CA ASP A 53 13.79 -20.72 -14.47
C ASP A 53 14.35 -21.20 -13.12
N GLU A 54 13.87 -20.62 -12.01
CA GLU A 54 14.29 -20.89 -10.62
C GLU A 54 15.78 -20.58 -10.32
N SER A 55 16.51 -19.97 -11.26
CA SER A 55 17.92 -19.62 -11.07
C SER A 55 18.13 -18.42 -10.14
N GLU A 56 17.13 -17.55 -10.02
CA GLU A 56 17.17 -16.31 -9.25
C GLU A 56 15.90 -16.14 -8.41
N SER A 57 16.01 -15.39 -7.31
CA SER A 57 14.89 -15.00 -6.45
C SER A 57 15.06 -13.56 -5.96
N GLY A 58 13.99 -12.93 -5.49
CA GLY A 58 14.01 -11.57 -4.96
C GLY A 58 13.11 -10.59 -5.71
N LEU A 59 13.51 -9.31 -5.73
CA LEU A 59 12.71 -8.20 -6.24
C LEU A 59 13.39 -7.51 -7.43
N VAL A 60 12.63 -7.33 -8.50
CA VAL A 60 12.96 -6.49 -9.66
C VAL A 60 11.99 -5.31 -9.69
N LEU A 61 12.52 -4.09 -9.61
CA LEU A 61 11.69 -2.90 -9.42
C LEU A 61 11.98 -1.81 -10.45
N ILE A 62 10.92 -1.32 -11.10
CA ILE A 62 10.93 -0.11 -11.93
C ILE A 62 10.35 1.06 -11.11
N LEU A 63 11.10 2.16 -11.03
CA LEU A 63 10.66 3.42 -10.43
C LEU A 63 10.37 4.45 -11.53
N ALA A 64 9.13 4.48 -12.00
CA ALA A 64 8.69 5.36 -13.07
C ALA A 64 8.47 6.79 -12.53
N ARG A 65 9.40 7.69 -12.88
CA ARG A 65 9.40 9.08 -12.41
C ARG A 65 8.23 9.89 -12.97
N ARG A 66 7.82 10.91 -12.22
CA ARG A 66 6.87 11.93 -12.69
C ARG A 66 7.53 12.80 -13.75
N ASN A 67 6.74 13.24 -14.71
CA ASN A 67 7.16 14.25 -15.68
C ASN A 67 7.45 15.59 -14.99
N GLY A 68 8.53 16.26 -15.42
CA GLY A 68 8.97 17.55 -14.88
C GLY A 68 9.83 17.47 -13.61
N GLU A 69 10.16 16.26 -13.14
CA GLU A 69 11.17 16.07 -12.08
C GLU A 69 12.56 16.48 -12.58
N LYS A 70 13.43 16.90 -11.65
CA LYS A 70 14.81 17.27 -12.00
C LYS A 70 15.53 16.07 -12.58
N GLU A 71 16.16 16.28 -13.75
CA GLU A 71 17.03 15.28 -14.35
C GLU A 71 18.21 15.00 -13.42
N PHE A 72 18.49 13.71 -13.24
CA PHE A 72 19.66 13.22 -12.52
C PHE A 72 20.57 12.51 -13.52
N PRO A 73 21.90 12.67 -13.44
CA PRO A 73 22.79 12.04 -14.39
C PRO A 73 22.52 10.54 -14.51
N PRO A 74 22.52 9.99 -15.74
CA PRO A 74 22.28 8.57 -15.93
C PRO A 74 23.35 7.76 -15.22
N VAL A 75 22.90 6.71 -14.53
CA VAL A 75 23.76 5.77 -13.83
C VAL A 75 23.59 4.38 -14.44
N ASN A 76 24.64 3.57 -14.40
CA ASN A 76 24.57 2.20 -14.86
C ASN A 76 25.20 1.28 -13.82
N ARG A 77 24.44 0.30 -13.33
CA ARG A 77 24.87 -0.71 -12.35
C ARG A 77 25.50 -0.12 -11.09
N VAL A 78 24.89 0.93 -10.53
CA VAL A 78 25.35 1.57 -9.31
C VAL A 78 24.68 0.92 -8.10
N LYS A 79 25.46 0.59 -7.06
CA LYS A 79 24.87 0.15 -5.79
C LYS A 79 24.02 1.27 -5.20
N SER A 80 22.88 0.91 -4.66
CA SER A 80 21.91 1.82 -4.07
C SER A 80 22.47 2.78 -3.01
N ASN A 81 23.38 2.32 -2.13
CA ASN A 81 24.07 3.20 -1.18
C ASN A 81 24.92 4.28 -1.88
N LYS A 82 25.71 3.89 -2.89
CA LYS A 82 26.52 4.81 -3.68
C LYS A 82 25.65 5.80 -4.45
N TRP A 83 24.53 5.34 -4.99
CA TRP A 83 23.57 6.23 -5.67
C TRP A 83 22.95 7.25 -4.70
N LEU A 84 22.58 6.83 -3.50
CA LEU A 84 22.07 7.74 -2.47
C LEU A 84 23.11 8.80 -2.06
N GLU A 85 24.38 8.41 -1.96
CA GLU A 85 25.49 9.34 -1.75
C GLU A 85 25.56 10.37 -2.89
N MET A 86 25.50 9.92 -4.15
CA MET A 86 25.51 10.81 -5.31
C MET A 86 24.34 11.81 -5.29
N VAL A 87 23.13 11.34 -4.96
CA VAL A 87 21.94 12.22 -4.85
C VAL A 87 22.11 13.22 -3.71
N SER A 88 22.68 12.81 -2.57
CA SER A 88 22.92 13.71 -1.43
C SER A 88 23.93 14.80 -1.76
N GLN A 89 24.96 14.48 -2.54
CA GLN A 89 26.01 15.42 -2.96
C GLN A 89 25.55 16.36 -4.07
N ALA A 90 24.67 15.88 -4.96
CA ALA A 90 24.09 16.69 -6.04
C ALA A 90 23.01 17.66 -5.53
N ARG A 91 22.45 17.44 -4.34
CA ARG A 91 21.63 18.45 -3.65
C ARG A 91 22.58 19.50 -3.08
N PRO A 92 22.55 20.75 -3.55
CA PRO A 92 23.28 21.81 -2.86
C PRO A 92 22.82 21.86 -1.41
N THR A 93 23.75 22.17 -0.50
CA THR A 93 23.56 22.47 0.91
C THR A 93 22.59 23.66 1.12
N ALA A 94 21.33 23.50 0.73
CA ALA A 94 20.21 24.27 1.22
C ALA A 94 19.54 23.35 2.24
N GLY A 95 19.50 23.81 3.49
CA GLY A 95 19.23 23.00 4.65
C GLY A 95 17.92 22.21 4.59
N ILE A 96 17.76 21.41 5.63
CA ILE A 96 16.47 20.95 6.13
C ILE A 96 15.62 22.20 6.40
N LEU A 97 15.01 22.73 5.36
CA LEU A 97 13.86 23.60 5.41
C LEU A 97 12.72 22.74 4.87
N PRO A 98 11.58 22.67 5.57
CA PRO A 98 10.37 22.14 4.96
C PRO A 98 10.17 22.90 3.65
N GLU A 99 9.74 22.19 2.61
CA GLU A 99 9.28 22.83 1.38
C GLU A 99 8.41 24.01 1.79
N LYS A 100 8.91 25.24 1.61
CA LYS A 100 8.11 26.44 1.88
C LYS A 100 6.84 26.24 1.05
N PRO A 101 5.65 26.42 1.63
CA PRO A 101 4.41 26.21 0.90
C PRO A 101 4.49 27.10 -0.33
N ILE A 102 4.50 26.48 -1.51
CA ILE A 102 4.23 27.19 -2.75
C ILE A 102 2.92 27.90 -2.47
N ASN A 103 2.95 29.23 -2.44
CA ASN A 103 1.78 30.08 -2.24
C ASN A 103 0.60 29.48 -3.00
N THR A 104 -0.27 28.77 -2.28
CA THR A 104 -1.50 28.21 -2.80
C THR A 104 -2.42 29.40 -2.99
N THR A 105 -2.36 29.96 -4.20
CA THR A 105 -3.58 30.47 -4.82
C THR A 105 -4.63 29.38 -4.70
N THR A 106 -5.55 29.64 -3.77
CA THR A 106 -6.92 29.14 -3.67
C THR A 106 -7.40 28.29 -4.85
N SER A 107 -8.08 27.20 -4.47
CA SER A 107 -9.09 26.48 -5.25
C SER A 107 -8.60 25.78 -6.53
N THR A 108 -8.23 24.51 -6.38
CA THR A 108 -8.79 23.41 -7.20
C THR A 108 -8.39 22.09 -6.54
N THR A 109 -9.32 21.49 -5.80
CA THR A 109 -9.26 20.13 -5.21
C THR A 109 -9.22 19.00 -6.27
N GLY A 110 -8.87 19.31 -7.52
CA GLY A 110 -8.67 18.34 -8.58
C GLY A 110 -7.22 17.94 -8.67
N GLY A 111 -6.77 17.01 -7.81
CA GLY A 111 -5.40 16.51 -7.90
C GLY A 111 -5.11 15.98 -9.30
N ARG A 112 -4.07 16.56 -9.91
CA ARG A 112 -3.69 16.32 -11.29
C ARG A 112 -3.37 14.83 -11.45
N ARG A 113 -3.95 14.16 -12.44
CA ARG A 113 -3.79 12.70 -12.69
C ARG A 113 -2.39 12.37 -13.25
N THR A 114 -1.35 12.69 -12.49
CA THR A 114 0.05 12.65 -12.91
C THR A 114 0.59 11.24 -13.07
N SER A 115 0.04 10.27 -12.32
CA SER A 115 0.30 8.83 -12.44
C SER A 115 -0.09 8.23 -13.80
N ARG A 116 -0.81 8.98 -14.66
CA ARG A 116 -1.11 8.58 -16.05
C ARG A 116 -0.02 8.92 -17.04
N ILE A 117 0.90 9.82 -16.69
CA ILE A 117 2.00 10.21 -17.57
C ILE A 117 3.16 9.29 -17.28
N LEU A 118 3.50 8.43 -18.23
CA LEU A 118 4.53 7.42 -18.11
C LEU A 118 5.84 7.89 -18.75
N PRO A 119 6.99 7.70 -18.08
CA PRO A 119 8.33 8.07 -18.57
C PRO A 119 8.87 7.11 -19.64
N PHE A 120 8.00 6.56 -20.49
CA PHE A 120 8.34 5.53 -21.48
C PHE A 120 7.80 5.94 -22.84
N SER A 121 8.40 5.44 -23.93
CA SER A 121 7.66 5.27 -25.17
C SER A 121 6.67 4.13 -25.04
N GLU A 122 5.62 4.18 -25.85
CA GLU A 122 4.61 3.13 -25.94
C GLU A 122 5.22 1.75 -26.19
N HIS A 123 6.16 1.64 -27.15
CA HIS A 123 6.86 0.39 -27.43
C HIS A 123 7.73 -0.09 -26.25
N SER A 124 8.34 0.82 -25.48
CA SER A 124 9.10 0.44 -24.27
C SER A 124 8.16 -0.08 -23.19
N PHE A 125 7.02 0.59 -22.99
CA PHE A 125 6.02 0.18 -22.02
C PHE A 125 5.39 -1.17 -22.37
N GLN A 126 5.08 -1.42 -23.64
CA GLN A 126 4.61 -2.74 -24.09
C GLN A 126 5.58 -3.86 -23.68
N LYS A 127 6.88 -3.68 -23.96
CA LYS A 127 7.90 -4.65 -23.53
C LYS A 127 7.99 -4.80 -22.02
N ILE A 128 7.85 -3.71 -21.27
CA ILE A 128 7.81 -3.76 -19.81
C ILE A 128 6.60 -4.58 -19.36
N VAL A 129 5.42 -4.35 -19.91
CA VAL A 129 4.21 -5.12 -19.57
C VAL A 129 4.41 -6.62 -19.80
N GLU A 130 4.96 -7.00 -20.95
CA GLU A 130 5.27 -8.40 -21.29
C GLU A 130 6.31 -9.02 -20.35
N ARG A 131 7.36 -8.29 -19.98
CA ARG A 131 8.50 -8.83 -19.21
C ARG A 131 8.36 -8.69 -17.70
N PHE A 132 7.50 -7.80 -17.23
CA PHE A 132 7.14 -7.64 -15.81
C PHE A 132 5.78 -8.24 -15.47
N TYR A 133 5.13 -8.89 -16.44
CA TYR A 133 3.85 -9.57 -16.25
C TYR A 133 2.78 -8.64 -15.65
N ILE A 134 2.69 -7.42 -16.19
CA ILE A 134 1.78 -6.40 -15.67
C ILE A 134 0.36 -6.72 -16.12
N HIS A 135 -0.50 -7.04 -15.16
CA HIS A 135 -1.90 -7.40 -15.42
C HIS A 135 -2.76 -6.20 -15.83
N GLU A 136 -3.73 -6.39 -16.74
CA GLU A 136 -4.54 -5.30 -17.32
C GLU A 136 -5.34 -4.48 -16.31
N THR A 137 -5.69 -5.07 -15.16
CA THR A 137 -6.47 -4.40 -14.11
C THR A 137 -5.79 -3.14 -13.58
N ILE A 138 -4.46 -3.00 -13.70
CA ILE A 138 -3.77 -1.78 -13.30
C ILE A 138 -4.25 -0.56 -14.08
N ALA A 139 -4.62 -0.71 -15.35
CA ALA A 139 -5.15 0.39 -16.16
C ALA A 139 -6.48 0.90 -15.58
N ARG A 140 -7.33 -0.02 -15.11
CA ARG A 140 -8.59 0.34 -14.42
C ARG A 140 -8.34 1.00 -13.07
N VAL A 141 -7.38 0.51 -12.29
CA VAL A 141 -6.96 1.12 -11.01
C VAL A 141 -6.42 2.54 -11.23
N ILE A 142 -5.59 2.75 -12.26
CA ILE A 142 -5.05 4.07 -12.61
C ILE A 142 -6.11 4.98 -13.28
N ASN A 143 -7.23 4.41 -13.75
CA ASN A 143 -8.34 5.22 -14.22
C ASN A 143 -9.24 5.72 -13.06
N ARG A 144 -9.51 4.88 -12.04
CA ARG A 144 -10.34 5.19 -10.85
C ARG A 144 -9.49 5.85 -9.75
N ALA A 145 -9.31 7.16 -9.84
CA ALA A 145 -8.27 7.89 -9.09
C ALA A 145 -8.70 8.42 -7.72
N ASP A 146 -10.01 8.54 -7.51
CA ASP A 146 -10.66 9.26 -6.43
C ASP A 146 -10.61 8.53 -5.09
N ILE A 147 -10.50 7.20 -5.12
CA ILE A 147 -10.46 6.35 -3.92
C ILE A 147 -9.15 5.57 -3.96
N PRO A 148 -8.42 5.46 -2.82
CA PRO A 148 -7.29 4.54 -2.77
C PRO A 148 -7.75 3.12 -3.09
N THR A 149 -6.84 2.22 -3.45
CA THR A 149 -7.19 0.82 -3.74
C THR A 149 -6.03 -0.09 -3.37
N PHE A 150 -6.35 -1.23 -2.78
CA PHE A 150 -5.48 -2.41 -2.69
C PHE A 150 -6.26 -3.60 -3.25
N SER A 151 -5.63 -4.35 -4.12
CA SER A 151 -6.16 -5.61 -4.61
C SER A 151 -5.03 -6.61 -4.80
N ALA A 152 -5.20 -7.80 -4.24
CA ALA A 152 -4.34 -8.96 -4.43
C ALA A 152 -5.20 -10.10 -5.00
N ARG A 153 -4.63 -10.89 -5.91
CA ARG A 153 -5.28 -12.10 -6.43
C ARG A 153 -4.25 -13.08 -6.96
N GLU A 154 -4.49 -14.36 -6.72
CA GLU A 154 -3.79 -15.46 -7.37
C GLU A 154 -4.38 -15.68 -8.78
N LEU A 155 -3.50 -15.73 -9.78
CA LEU A 155 -3.81 -15.87 -11.21
C LEU A 155 -2.77 -16.77 -11.87
N GLU A 156 -3.16 -17.44 -12.96
CA GLU A 156 -2.18 -18.03 -13.88
C GLU A 156 -1.58 -16.92 -14.75
N MET A 157 -0.25 -16.88 -14.86
CA MET A 157 0.50 -15.92 -15.68
C MET A 157 1.45 -16.64 -16.65
N GLY A 158 1.32 -16.33 -17.93
CA GLY A 158 2.03 -16.96 -19.04
C GLY A 158 3.37 -16.30 -19.34
N ASP A 159 4.37 -17.13 -19.63
CA ASP A 159 5.64 -16.68 -20.18
C ASP A 159 5.63 -16.59 -21.72
N ASN A 160 6.71 -16.09 -22.29
CA ASN A 160 6.87 -15.96 -23.74
C ASN A 160 6.97 -17.31 -24.47
N ASN A 161 7.17 -18.41 -23.75
CA ASN A 161 7.26 -19.77 -24.29
C ASN A 161 5.91 -20.50 -24.25
N GLY A 162 4.86 -19.85 -23.73
CA GLY A 162 3.52 -20.42 -23.60
C GLY A 162 3.32 -21.28 -22.34
N GLN A 163 4.28 -21.26 -21.40
CA GLN A 163 4.14 -21.90 -20.10
C GLN A 163 3.44 -20.96 -19.12
N THR A 164 2.46 -21.47 -18.38
CA THR A 164 1.77 -20.70 -17.34
C THR A 164 2.28 -21.08 -15.96
N TYR A 165 2.32 -20.10 -15.07
CA TYR A 165 2.70 -20.28 -13.68
C TYR A 165 1.67 -19.61 -12.77
N PRO A 166 1.34 -20.21 -11.62
CA PRO A 166 0.58 -19.52 -10.59
C PRO A 166 1.39 -18.33 -10.08
N ALA A 167 0.72 -17.18 -9.97
CA ALA A 167 1.31 -15.93 -9.54
C ALA A 167 0.33 -15.09 -8.72
N PHE A 168 0.85 -14.35 -7.75
CA PHE A 168 0.07 -13.36 -7.01
C PHE A 168 0.27 -11.98 -7.64
N VAL A 169 -0.82 -11.37 -8.10
CA VAL A 169 -0.83 -10.03 -8.68
C VAL A 169 -1.34 -9.03 -7.65
N TYR A 170 -0.58 -7.97 -7.44
CA TYR A 170 -0.87 -6.87 -6.53
C TYR A 170 -1.03 -5.58 -7.33
N ASN A 171 -2.16 -4.90 -7.14
CA ASN A 171 -2.36 -3.55 -7.66
C ASN A 171 -2.73 -2.62 -6.50
N CYS A 172 -2.00 -1.51 -6.38
CA CYS A 172 -2.25 -0.50 -5.36
C CYS A 172 -2.32 0.89 -5.97
N ARG A 173 -3.10 1.76 -5.33
CA ARG A 173 -3.16 3.19 -5.65
C ARG A 173 -3.48 4.02 -4.42
N THR A 174 -2.79 5.14 -4.27
CA THR A 174 -3.13 6.18 -3.29
C THR A 174 -4.17 7.13 -3.87
N SER A 175 -4.91 7.83 -3.00
CA SER A 175 -5.89 8.82 -3.46
C SER A 175 -5.22 9.92 -4.29
N ASN A 176 -5.86 10.32 -5.39
CA ASN A 176 -5.45 11.48 -6.16
C ASN A 176 -6.06 12.80 -5.64
N ALA A 177 -6.76 12.79 -4.51
CA ALA A 177 -7.36 14.01 -3.97
C ALA A 177 -6.31 15.06 -3.58
N TRP A 178 -5.08 14.62 -3.28
CA TRP A 178 -3.94 15.49 -3.01
C TRP A 178 -2.79 15.20 -3.98
N ASN A 179 -1.83 16.11 -4.03
CA ASN A 179 -0.62 15.92 -4.82
C ASN A 179 0.18 14.71 -4.36
N ASN A 180 1.08 14.24 -5.24
CA ASN A 180 1.99 13.13 -4.97
C ASN A 180 1.31 11.75 -4.85
N ASP A 181 0.21 11.54 -5.58
CA ASP A 181 -0.41 10.22 -5.77
C ASP A 181 0.53 9.17 -6.43
N LEU A 182 0.57 7.98 -5.87
CA LEU A 182 1.33 6.84 -6.35
C LEU A 182 0.38 5.74 -6.82
N ALA A 183 0.83 4.98 -7.81
CA ALA A 183 0.23 3.69 -8.13
C ALA A 183 1.32 2.63 -8.24
N PHE A 184 0.94 1.38 -8.05
CA PHE A 184 1.87 0.27 -7.95
C PHE A 184 1.24 -0.98 -8.54
N SER A 185 2.03 -1.72 -9.30
CA SER A 185 1.70 -3.07 -9.77
C SER A 185 2.86 -3.99 -9.44
N ALA A 186 2.56 -5.19 -8.96
CA ALA A 186 3.56 -6.25 -8.82
C ALA A 186 2.98 -7.62 -9.12
N THR A 187 3.83 -8.51 -9.63
CA THR A 187 3.51 -9.91 -9.92
C THR A 187 4.57 -10.77 -9.26
N TYR A 188 4.14 -11.61 -8.32
CA TYR A 188 4.99 -12.52 -7.56
C TYR A 188 4.78 -13.96 -8.01
N PHE A 189 5.88 -14.67 -8.24
CA PHE A 189 5.90 -16.07 -8.65
C PHE A 189 6.41 -16.94 -7.50
N PRO A 190 5.54 -17.70 -6.81
CA PRO A 190 5.94 -18.51 -5.65
C PRO A 190 6.98 -19.58 -5.95
N HIS A 191 6.94 -20.18 -7.15
CA HIS A 191 7.82 -21.29 -7.53
C HIS A 191 9.31 -20.90 -7.55
N CYS A 192 9.64 -19.65 -7.91
CA CYS A 192 11.01 -19.13 -7.94
C CYS A 192 11.26 -18.01 -6.91
N GLY A 193 10.23 -17.52 -6.21
CA GLY A 193 10.36 -16.45 -5.24
C GLY A 193 10.74 -15.10 -5.87
N LEU A 194 10.40 -14.87 -7.14
CA LEU A 194 10.65 -13.61 -7.86
C LEU A 194 9.42 -12.71 -7.84
N THR A 195 9.65 -11.42 -7.61
CA THR A 195 8.65 -10.36 -7.74
C THR A 195 9.09 -9.34 -8.79
N TYR A 196 8.26 -9.13 -9.80
CA TYR A 196 8.41 -8.02 -10.74
C TYR A 196 7.46 -6.90 -10.35
N ALA A 197 7.98 -5.70 -10.16
CA ALA A 197 7.23 -4.57 -9.65
C ALA A 197 7.49 -3.29 -10.44
N ILE A 198 6.47 -2.45 -10.54
CA ILE A 198 6.55 -1.10 -11.08
C ILE A 198 5.82 -0.12 -10.17
N MET A 199 6.50 0.98 -9.85
CA MET A 199 5.95 2.13 -9.13
C MET A 199 5.71 3.27 -10.11
N PHE A 200 4.46 3.73 -10.22
CA PHE A 200 4.04 4.80 -11.11
C PHE A 200 3.97 6.13 -10.36
N GLY A 201 4.44 7.19 -11.02
CA GLY A 201 4.36 8.56 -10.49
C GLY A 201 5.30 8.79 -9.32
N CYS A 202 6.48 8.17 -9.31
CA CYS A 202 7.46 8.23 -8.23
C CYS A 202 8.31 9.53 -8.31
N PRO A 203 8.10 10.56 -7.48
CA PRO A 203 9.02 11.70 -7.43
C PRO A 203 10.38 11.28 -6.85
N MET A 204 11.43 12.09 -7.07
CA MET A 204 12.78 11.79 -6.57
C MET A 204 12.83 11.61 -5.04
N SER A 205 12.00 12.35 -4.30
CA SER A 205 11.90 12.21 -2.84
C SER A 205 11.35 10.85 -2.40
N VAL A 206 10.47 10.25 -3.18
CA VAL A 206 9.91 8.91 -2.93
C VAL A 206 10.91 7.83 -3.36
N GLU A 207 11.59 8.01 -4.50
CA GLU A 207 12.64 7.09 -4.97
C GLU A 207 13.74 6.93 -3.91
N VAL A 208 14.22 8.04 -3.35
CA VAL A 208 15.20 8.03 -2.24
C VAL A 208 14.66 7.28 -1.01
N GLN A 209 13.39 7.44 -0.66
CA GLN A 209 12.80 6.74 0.48
C GLN A 209 12.68 5.23 0.24
N ILE A 210 12.28 4.82 -0.98
CA ILE A 210 12.19 3.41 -1.37
C ILE A 210 13.58 2.77 -1.29
N LEU A 211 14.58 3.38 -1.93
CA LEU A 211 15.94 2.83 -2.00
C LEU A 211 16.61 2.78 -0.61
N ASN A 212 16.37 3.78 0.26
CA ASN A 212 16.85 3.73 1.64
C ASN A 212 16.26 2.54 2.42
N ARG A 213 15.00 2.20 2.19
CA ARG A 213 14.35 1.05 2.83
C ARG A 213 14.90 -0.25 2.26
N LEU A 214 14.99 -0.36 0.93
CA LEU A 214 15.54 -1.54 0.26
C LEU A 214 16.99 -1.84 0.65
N ASN A 215 17.80 -0.83 1.00
CA ASN A 215 19.17 -1.05 1.49
C ASN A 215 19.28 -1.79 2.82
N ARG A 216 18.20 -1.85 3.58
CA ARG A 216 18.15 -2.51 4.89
C ARG A 216 17.51 -3.89 4.81
N VAL A 217 16.93 -4.23 3.66
CA VAL A 217 16.27 -5.49 3.40
C VAL A 217 17.33 -6.55 3.14
N THR A 218 17.16 -7.71 3.77
CA THR A 218 18.03 -8.87 3.58
C THR A 218 17.23 -9.99 2.93
N SER A 219 16.95 -11.07 3.68
CA SER A 219 16.09 -12.17 3.28
C SER A 219 14.65 -11.75 2.95
N GLU A 220 14.20 -10.61 3.47
CA GLU A 220 12.85 -10.09 3.24
C GLU A 220 12.62 -9.62 1.79
N ALA A 221 13.68 -9.51 0.98
CA ALA A 221 13.63 -9.08 -0.44
C ALA A 221 12.75 -9.97 -1.32
N SER A 222 12.62 -11.25 -0.96
CA SER A 222 11.83 -12.23 -1.70
C SER A 222 10.38 -12.31 -1.24
N HIS A 223 10.01 -11.60 -0.16
CA HIS A 223 8.65 -11.64 0.35
C HIS A 223 7.71 -10.77 -0.51
N PRO A 224 6.58 -11.29 -1.01
CA PRO A 224 5.71 -10.56 -1.93
C PRO A 224 5.12 -9.27 -1.35
N LEU A 225 4.91 -9.23 -0.03
CA LEU A 225 4.39 -8.04 0.66
C LEU A 225 5.44 -6.98 0.99
N LEU A 226 6.71 -7.15 0.61
CA LEU A 226 7.72 -6.12 0.86
C LEU A 226 7.35 -4.79 0.21
N MET A 227 7.00 -4.80 -1.08
CA MET A 227 6.67 -3.58 -1.81
C MET A 227 5.32 -2.98 -1.40
N PRO A 228 4.22 -3.76 -1.22
CA PRO A 228 3.02 -3.28 -0.53
C PRO A 228 3.32 -2.67 0.84
N GLY A 229 4.20 -3.32 1.62
CA GLY A 229 4.83 -2.85 2.86
C GLY A 229 5.40 -1.44 2.76
N ILE A 230 6.29 -1.22 1.79
CA ILE A 230 6.90 0.08 1.55
C ILE A 230 5.86 1.11 1.07
N PHE A 231 4.92 0.69 0.23
CA PHE A 231 3.87 1.56 -0.32
C PHE A 231 3.00 2.16 0.78
N MET A 232 2.57 1.36 1.77
CA MET A 232 1.76 1.88 2.87
C MET A 232 2.53 2.87 3.74
N GLU A 233 3.83 2.65 3.94
CA GLU A 233 4.66 3.52 4.76
C GLU A 233 4.87 4.90 4.12
N LEU A 234 4.99 4.92 2.80
CA LEU A 234 5.04 6.17 2.03
C LEU A 234 3.72 6.94 2.17
N GLU A 235 2.59 6.23 2.06
CA GLU A 235 1.27 6.84 2.17
C GLU A 235 0.96 7.30 3.60
N ARG A 236 1.42 6.56 4.62
CA ARG A 236 1.38 6.96 6.02
C ARG A 236 2.07 8.29 6.26
N LEU A 237 3.32 8.42 5.79
CA LEU A 237 4.06 9.68 5.89
C LEU A 237 3.35 10.84 5.20
N ARG A 238 2.68 10.59 4.07
CA ARG A 238 1.89 11.61 3.35
C ARG A 238 0.65 12.01 4.14
N HIS A 239 -0.14 11.04 4.62
CA HIS A 239 -1.38 11.31 5.35
C HIS A 239 -1.16 11.98 6.71
N VAL A 240 -0.14 11.57 7.47
CA VAL A 240 0.14 12.20 8.78
C VAL A 240 0.37 13.71 8.61
N ARG A 241 1.20 14.10 7.64
CA ARG A 241 1.45 15.52 7.34
C ARG A 241 0.18 16.24 6.91
N LEU A 242 -0.60 15.63 6.01
CA LEU A 242 -1.86 16.23 5.56
C LEU A 242 -2.86 16.43 6.70
N VAL A 243 -2.94 15.50 7.64
CA VAL A 243 -3.81 15.64 8.82
C VAL A 243 -3.35 16.80 9.67
N ASP A 244 -2.07 16.86 10.00
CA ASP A 244 -1.51 17.92 10.82
C ASP A 244 -1.73 19.30 10.16
N GLU A 245 -1.42 19.45 8.87
CA GLU A 245 -1.63 20.68 8.10
C GLU A 245 -3.11 21.10 8.02
N THR A 246 -4.01 20.14 7.78
CA THR A 246 -5.46 20.41 7.63
C THR A 246 -6.09 20.77 8.98
N ILE A 247 -5.61 20.18 10.06
CA ILE A 247 -6.03 20.50 11.43
C ILE A 247 -5.57 21.91 11.81
N ASP A 248 -4.30 22.24 11.55
CA ASP A 248 -3.74 23.54 11.86
C ASP A 248 -4.47 24.66 11.11
N ASP A 249 -4.79 24.48 9.82
CA ASP A 249 -5.58 25.46 9.07
C ASP A 249 -6.99 25.60 9.65
N LEU A 250 -7.68 24.50 9.98
CA LEU A 250 -9.01 24.57 10.60
C LEU A 250 -8.97 25.32 11.95
N GLU A 251 -7.99 25.02 12.80
CA GLU A 251 -7.82 25.68 14.10
C GLU A 251 -7.53 27.18 13.93
N ALA A 252 -6.66 27.55 12.98
CA ALA A 252 -6.39 28.94 12.65
C ALA A 252 -7.67 29.67 12.19
N ARG A 253 -8.49 29.06 11.32
CA ARG A 253 -9.78 29.64 10.88
C ARG A 253 -10.80 29.77 12.00
N ILE A 254 -10.75 28.91 13.01
CA ILE A 254 -11.61 29.04 14.20
C ILE A 254 -11.17 30.25 15.03
N GLN A 255 -9.87 30.35 15.32
CA GLN A 255 -9.30 31.46 16.12
C GLN A 255 -9.51 32.82 15.45
N GLU A 256 -9.33 32.93 14.13
CA GLU A 256 -9.57 34.16 13.36
C GLU A 256 -11.00 34.70 13.52
N ILE A 257 -11.98 33.82 13.66
CA ILE A 257 -13.39 34.21 13.86
C ILE A 257 -13.65 34.63 15.31
N ASP A 258 -13.08 33.92 16.28
CA ASP A 258 -13.30 34.19 17.70
C ASP A 258 -12.64 35.51 18.14
N LEU A 259 -11.47 35.87 17.59
CA LEU A 259 -10.80 37.15 17.87
C LEU A 259 -11.66 38.37 17.46
N VAL A 260 -12.32 38.28 16.31
CA VAL A 260 -13.14 39.37 15.75
C VAL A 260 -14.49 39.50 16.46
N PHE A 261 -14.96 38.44 17.11
CA PHE A 261 -16.12 38.54 17.99
C PHE A 261 -15.83 39.40 19.23
N ASN A 262 -14.56 39.45 19.66
CA ASN A 262 -14.12 40.20 20.83
C ASN A 262 -13.67 41.64 20.48
N ASP A 263 -13.15 41.88 19.27
CA ASP A 263 -12.82 43.23 18.79
C ASP A 263 -14.02 43.89 18.10
N THR A 264 -14.58 44.91 18.75
CA THR A 264 -15.72 45.74 18.27
C THR A 264 -15.44 46.61 17.03
N GLU A 265 -14.37 46.35 16.27
CA GLU A 265 -14.11 47.06 15.02
C GLU A 265 -14.95 46.51 13.87
N THR A 266 -15.52 47.42 13.08
CA THR A 266 -16.45 47.13 11.99
C THR A 266 -15.75 46.44 10.82
N VAL A 267 -15.53 45.12 10.94
CA VAL A 267 -15.14 44.28 9.81
C VAL A 267 -16.24 44.35 8.75
N SER A 268 -15.84 44.55 7.49
CA SER A 268 -16.81 44.68 6.39
C SER A 268 -17.63 43.38 6.23
N ALA A 269 -18.86 43.50 5.74
CA ALA A 269 -19.71 42.34 5.50
C ALA A 269 -19.06 41.35 4.51
N GLU A 270 -18.32 41.86 3.53
CA GLU A 270 -17.60 41.08 2.52
C GLU A 270 -16.46 40.26 3.14
N GLU A 271 -15.67 40.89 4.02
CA GLU A 271 -14.57 40.22 4.71
C GLU A 271 -15.07 39.15 5.69
N ASN A 272 -16.16 39.42 6.40
CA ASN A 272 -16.80 38.44 7.28
C ASN A 272 -17.37 37.25 6.48
N ALA A 273 -17.95 37.50 5.30
CA ALA A 273 -18.44 36.44 4.41
C ALA A 273 -17.29 35.57 3.88
N ALA A 274 -16.18 36.19 3.45
CA ALA A 274 -15.00 35.47 2.98
C ALA A 274 -14.39 34.57 4.07
N ARG A 275 -14.30 35.05 5.32
CA ARG A 275 -13.80 34.26 6.46
C ARG A 275 -14.72 33.09 6.80
N LYS A 276 -16.05 33.30 6.79
CA LYS A 276 -17.02 32.22 7.00
C LYS A 276 -16.93 31.14 5.92
N GLU A 277 -16.72 31.54 4.67
CA GLU A 277 -16.51 30.61 3.56
C GLU A 277 -15.19 29.84 3.70
N ALA A 278 -14.09 30.52 4.05
CA ALA A 278 -12.80 29.86 4.30
C ALA A 278 -12.89 28.83 5.43
N LYS A 279 -13.55 29.17 6.56
CA LYS A 279 -13.81 28.21 7.66
C LYS A 279 -14.62 27.02 7.19
N ARG A 280 -15.67 27.25 6.37
CA ARG A 280 -16.50 26.17 5.83
C ARG A 280 -15.68 25.25 4.92
N SER A 281 -14.82 25.82 4.07
CA SER A 281 -13.91 25.05 3.21
C SER A 281 -12.98 24.18 4.04
N ALA A 282 -12.25 24.77 5.00
CA ALA A 282 -11.35 24.04 5.88
C ALA A 282 -12.07 22.89 6.61
N TRP A 283 -13.28 23.13 7.11
CA TRP A 283 -14.10 22.10 7.75
C TRP A 283 -14.50 20.96 6.79
N LEU A 284 -14.87 21.28 5.55
CA LEU A 284 -15.19 20.28 4.52
C LEU A 284 -13.96 19.46 4.13
N ASP A 285 -12.80 20.11 4.05
CA ASP A 285 -11.52 19.46 3.73
C ASP A 285 -11.09 18.51 4.85
N THR A 286 -11.22 18.90 6.13
CA THR A 286 -10.97 18.00 7.27
C THR A 286 -11.92 16.80 7.26
N MET A 287 -13.20 17.02 6.96
CA MET A 287 -14.19 15.95 6.86
C MET A 287 -13.88 14.99 5.72
N PHE A 288 -13.51 15.52 4.56
CA PHE A 288 -13.13 14.72 3.40
C PHE A 288 -11.88 13.89 3.71
N LEU A 289 -10.84 14.50 4.29
CA LEU A 289 -9.62 13.81 4.71
C LEU A 289 -9.94 12.67 5.67
N ARG A 290 -10.72 12.92 6.74
CA ARG A 290 -11.14 11.89 7.69
C ARG A 290 -11.77 10.69 6.98
N ASN A 291 -12.68 10.91 6.03
CA ASN A 291 -13.32 9.83 5.29
C ASN A 291 -12.31 9.03 4.44
N GLN A 292 -11.31 9.70 3.84
CA GLN A 292 -10.24 9.02 3.11
C GLN A 292 -9.35 8.17 4.02
N LEU A 293 -9.07 8.62 5.25
CA LEU A 293 -8.32 7.83 6.24
C LEU A 293 -9.10 6.57 6.64
N VAL A 294 -10.41 6.68 6.87
CA VAL A 294 -11.26 5.52 7.16
C VAL A 294 -11.24 4.51 6.02
N ASN A 295 -11.36 4.98 4.76
CA ASN A 295 -11.21 4.10 3.60
C ASN A 295 -9.82 3.46 3.54
N TRP A 296 -8.77 4.19 3.92
CA TRP A 296 -7.41 3.67 3.97
C TRP A 296 -7.22 2.56 5.00
N ILE A 297 -7.82 2.70 6.19
CA ILE A 297 -7.83 1.64 7.21
C ILE A 297 -8.40 0.33 6.62
N THR A 298 -9.54 0.39 5.92
CA THR A 298 -10.12 -0.79 5.27
C THR A 298 -9.18 -1.42 4.22
N TYR A 299 -8.29 -0.65 3.59
CA TYR A 299 -7.27 -1.21 2.69
C TYR A 299 -6.14 -1.90 3.44
N LEU A 300 -5.74 -1.36 4.59
CA LEU A 300 -4.70 -1.95 5.44
C LEU A 300 -5.20 -3.27 6.07
N GLU A 301 -6.46 -3.34 6.49
CA GLU A 301 -7.09 -4.57 6.98
C GLU A 301 -7.04 -5.69 5.93
N LYS A 302 -7.38 -5.39 4.67
CA LYS A 302 -7.28 -6.36 3.56
C LYS A 302 -5.87 -6.89 3.34
N LEU A 303 -4.87 -6.05 3.61
CA LEU A 303 -3.47 -6.47 3.48
C LEU A 303 -3.04 -7.36 4.65
N ILE A 304 -3.56 -7.12 5.86
CA ILE A 304 -3.39 -8.03 7.00
C ILE A 304 -4.01 -9.39 6.66
N ASP A 305 -5.23 -9.41 6.14
CA ASP A 305 -5.90 -10.65 5.72
C ASP A 305 -5.10 -11.40 4.67
N HIS A 306 -4.55 -10.69 3.67
CA HIS A 306 -3.72 -11.29 2.64
C HIS A 306 -2.37 -11.82 3.18
N ALA A 307 -1.79 -11.15 4.18
CA ALA A 307 -0.58 -11.66 4.85
C ALA A 307 -0.87 -12.98 5.56
N ASP A 308 -2.01 -13.09 6.23
CA ASP A 308 -2.47 -14.33 6.85
C ASP A 308 -2.76 -15.42 5.82
N GLU A 309 -3.35 -15.07 4.68
CA GLU A 309 -3.58 -15.99 3.57
C GLU A 309 -2.27 -16.58 3.06
N LEU A 310 -1.29 -15.75 2.71
CA LEU A 310 0.03 -16.19 2.25
C LEU A 310 0.72 -17.10 3.27
N ASN A 311 0.64 -16.76 4.55
CA ASN A 311 1.21 -17.58 5.61
C ASN A 311 0.55 -18.95 5.73
N ARG A 312 -0.73 -19.08 5.38
CA ARG A 312 -1.45 -20.36 5.41
C ARG A 312 -1.24 -21.18 4.15
N THR A 313 -1.30 -20.54 2.97
CA THR A 313 -1.36 -21.24 1.68
C THR A 313 -0.01 -21.41 1.00
N VAL A 314 0.90 -20.44 1.16
CA VAL A 314 2.19 -20.41 0.45
C VAL A 314 3.36 -20.73 1.38
N PHE A 315 3.39 -20.11 2.58
CA PHE A 315 4.49 -20.22 3.53
C PHE A 315 4.18 -21.10 4.75
N GLY A 316 3.01 -21.75 4.75
CA GLY A 316 2.58 -22.62 5.84
C GLY A 316 3.53 -23.80 6.01
N ILE A 317 3.88 -24.09 7.27
CA ILE A 317 4.55 -25.33 7.63
C ILE A 317 3.45 -26.42 7.70
N SER A 318 3.70 -27.59 7.13
CA SER A 318 2.75 -28.71 7.12
C SER A 318 2.24 -29.02 8.54
N GLU A 319 0.91 -29.18 8.70
CA GLU A 319 0.27 -29.59 9.97
C GLU A 319 0.90 -30.86 10.56
N ALA A 320 1.40 -31.77 9.70
CA ALA A 320 2.09 -32.99 10.13
C ALA A 320 3.37 -32.72 10.92
N ARG A 321 4.01 -31.55 10.75
CA ARG A 321 5.19 -31.15 11.53
C ARG A 321 4.85 -30.44 12.83
N ILE A 322 3.73 -29.72 12.89
CA ILE A 322 3.23 -29.18 14.18
C ILE A 322 2.90 -30.38 15.09
N ALA A 323 2.23 -31.39 14.55
CA ALA A 323 1.96 -32.64 15.25
C ALA A 323 3.24 -33.41 15.61
N ALA A 324 4.22 -33.51 14.71
CA ALA A 324 5.50 -34.18 15.03
C ALA A 324 6.33 -33.43 16.08
N PHE A 325 6.26 -32.09 16.13
CA PHE A 325 6.92 -31.29 17.17
C PHE A 325 6.20 -31.43 18.52
N GLU A 326 4.87 -31.57 18.51
CA GLU A 326 4.08 -31.87 19.71
C GLU A 326 4.37 -33.29 20.22
N GLU A 327 4.51 -34.29 19.34
CA GLU A 327 4.93 -35.66 19.70
C GLU A 327 6.39 -35.73 20.22
N ASP A 328 7.34 -35.03 19.57
CA ASP A 328 8.75 -34.98 20.03
C ASP A 328 8.93 -34.23 21.36
N VAL A 329 8.06 -33.25 21.65
CA VAL A 329 8.05 -32.54 22.94
C VAL A 329 7.40 -33.38 24.05
N GLU A 330 6.41 -34.20 23.74
CA GLU A 330 5.84 -35.18 24.67
C GLU A 330 6.80 -36.35 24.96
N GLU A 331 7.55 -36.86 23.96
CA GLU A 331 8.52 -37.95 24.16
C GLU A 331 9.81 -37.51 24.90
N ASN A 332 10.19 -36.24 24.86
CA ASN A 332 11.39 -35.72 25.53
C ASN A 332 11.14 -35.06 26.89
N PHE A 333 9.91 -35.10 27.43
CA PHE A 333 9.56 -34.43 28.69
C PHE A 333 10.06 -35.14 29.96
N GLU A 334 10.75 -36.29 29.86
CA GLU A 334 11.39 -36.94 31.01
C GLU A 334 12.86 -36.52 31.25
N GLU A 335 13.52 -35.84 30.30
CA GLU A 335 14.91 -35.39 30.49
C GLU A 335 15.21 -34.03 29.84
N ARG A 336 14.67 -32.93 30.37
CA ARG A 336 15.33 -31.60 30.35
C ARG A 336 14.55 -30.53 31.14
N THR A 337 14.96 -30.34 32.40
CA THR A 337 14.69 -29.10 33.13
C THR A 337 15.45 -27.95 32.47
N GLY A 338 14.76 -27.14 31.66
CA GLY A 338 15.33 -25.95 31.01
C GLY A 338 14.49 -25.30 29.91
N ALA A 339 13.28 -25.80 29.61
CA ALA A 339 12.45 -25.33 28.50
C ALA A 339 11.22 -24.49 28.93
N GLU A 340 11.38 -23.58 29.90
CA GLU A 340 10.31 -22.63 30.28
C GLU A 340 10.31 -21.32 29.47
N GLU A 341 11.31 -21.08 28.60
CA GLU A 341 11.39 -19.83 27.82
C GLU A 341 10.69 -19.87 26.45
N ILE A 342 10.44 -21.05 25.85
CA ILE A 342 9.89 -21.13 24.48
C ILE A 342 8.35 -21.31 24.47
N MET A 343 7.76 -21.96 25.47
CA MET A 343 6.29 -22.06 25.59
C MET A 343 5.63 -20.74 26.04
N ASN A 344 6.38 -19.83 26.68
CA ASN A 344 5.83 -18.53 27.07
C ASN A 344 5.60 -17.60 25.87
N GLU A 345 6.32 -17.74 24.76
CA GLU A 345 6.14 -16.88 23.58
C GLU A 345 4.91 -17.30 22.74
N TYR A 346 4.55 -18.59 22.75
CA TYR A 346 3.34 -19.09 22.08
C TYR A 346 2.06 -18.89 22.92
N GLN A 347 2.12 -18.97 24.25
CA GLN A 347 0.95 -18.69 25.10
C GLN A 347 0.65 -17.20 25.26
N HIS A 348 1.64 -16.29 25.07
CA HIS A 348 1.37 -14.85 25.14
C HIS A 348 0.64 -14.30 23.90
N VAL A 349 0.69 -15.01 22.76
CA VAL A 349 -0.04 -14.67 21.53
C VAL A 349 -1.55 -14.97 21.65
N HIS A 350 -1.99 -15.75 22.65
CA HIS A 350 -3.40 -16.10 22.85
C HIS A 350 -4.03 -15.63 24.16
N SER A 351 -3.34 -14.84 25.00
CA SER A 351 -3.89 -14.38 26.29
C SER A 351 -4.34 -12.92 26.36
N TYR A 352 -4.18 -12.09 25.31
CA TYR A 352 -4.79 -10.76 25.25
C TYR A 352 -6.10 -10.74 24.45
N SER A 353 -7.05 -11.59 24.85
CA SER A 353 -8.43 -11.55 24.34
C SER A 353 -9.47 -11.83 25.44
N SER A 354 -9.16 -11.51 26.71
CA SER A 354 -10.15 -11.62 27.79
C SER A 354 -9.80 -10.72 28.98
N SER A 355 -9.88 -9.40 28.79
CA SER A 355 -10.37 -8.48 29.84
C SER A 355 -10.84 -7.17 29.21
N SER A 356 -12.04 -7.20 28.62
CA SER A 356 -12.85 -5.99 28.52
C SER A 356 -14.21 -6.35 29.09
N GLN A 357 -14.31 -6.15 30.41
CA GLN A 357 -15.61 -6.14 31.07
C GLN A 357 -16.39 -4.94 30.55
N ASP A 358 -17.57 -5.25 29.99
CA ASP A 358 -18.78 -4.45 30.03
C ASP A 358 -18.67 -2.93 29.82
N LEU A 359 -18.88 -2.51 28.57
CA LEU A 359 -19.70 -1.33 28.29
C LEU A 359 -20.71 -1.66 27.20
N THR A 360 -21.78 -2.34 27.61
CA THR A 360 -23.03 -2.44 26.86
C THR A 360 -23.63 -1.04 26.75
N PHE A 361 -23.61 -0.43 25.56
CA PHE A 361 -24.39 0.78 25.31
C PHE A 361 -25.67 0.45 24.55
N HIS A 362 -26.79 0.60 25.26
CA HIS A 362 -28.14 0.47 24.74
C HIS A 362 -28.36 1.41 23.54
N ARG A 363 -28.66 0.81 22.40
CA ARG A 363 -29.19 1.46 21.20
C ARG A 363 -30.59 1.99 21.53
N LEU A 364 -30.69 3.27 21.93
CA LEU A 364 -31.99 3.94 22.04
C LEU A 364 -32.51 4.25 20.64
N ARG A 365 -33.64 3.60 20.38
CA ARG A 365 -34.57 3.75 19.28
C ARG A 365 -35.34 5.05 19.48
N GLU A 366 -35.15 6.01 18.57
CA GLU A 366 -36.15 7.03 18.27
C GLU A 366 -36.50 6.96 16.79
N GLY A 367 -37.80 6.94 16.50
CA GLY A 367 -38.34 6.80 15.16
C GLY A 367 -39.26 7.95 14.77
N ARG A 368 -39.50 7.99 13.45
CA ARG A 368 -40.49 8.78 12.68
C ARG A 368 -40.11 10.25 12.45
N GLY A 369 -40.19 10.83 11.26
CA GLY A 369 -40.55 10.42 9.89
C GLY A 369 -39.79 11.35 8.91
N ALA A 370 -39.89 11.32 7.59
CA ALA A 370 -40.85 10.77 6.64
C ALA A 370 -40.20 10.78 5.24
N ALA A 371 -40.78 10.01 4.31
CA ALA A 371 -40.65 10.08 2.84
C ALA A 371 -39.22 9.97 2.27
N GLY A 372 -38.80 8.90 1.62
CA GLY A 372 -39.50 8.14 0.59
C GLY A 372 -38.69 8.30 -0.70
N ILE A 373 -37.92 7.28 -1.07
CA ILE A 373 -37.62 6.81 -2.43
C ILE A 373 -37.19 5.35 -2.27
N ASP A 374 -37.98 4.50 -2.89
CA ASP A 374 -37.81 3.06 -3.08
C ASP A 374 -36.92 2.86 -4.32
N GLU A 375 -35.89 2.03 -4.22
CA GLU A 375 -35.67 0.93 -5.16
C GLU A 375 -34.43 0.09 -4.78
N SER A 376 -34.72 -1.20 -4.64
CA SER A 376 -33.95 -2.33 -4.14
C SER A 376 -32.57 -2.59 -4.77
N TYR A 377 -31.61 -2.98 -3.93
CA TYR A 377 -30.57 -3.96 -4.30
C TYR A 377 -30.77 -5.22 -3.46
N GLY A 378 -30.99 -6.34 -4.13
CA GLY A 378 -31.20 -7.66 -3.53
C GLY A 378 -29.94 -8.19 -2.85
N ASP A 379 -30.12 -8.64 -1.62
CA ASP A 379 -29.16 -9.41 -0.83
C ASP A 379 -29.24 -10.87 -1.28
N GLU A 380 -28.40 -11.26 -2.24
CA GLU A 380 -28.25 -12.64 -2.66
C GLU A 380 -27.02 -13.24 -1.94
N LYS A 381 -27.30 -13.96 -0.85
CA LYS A 381 -26.34 -14.80 -0.15
C LYS A 381 -25.84 -15.89 -1.10
N VAL A 382 -24.67 -15.70 -1.69
CA VAL A 382 -23.98 -16.76 -2.43
C VAL A 382 -23.30 -17.70 -1.43
N HIS A 383 -23.83 -18.91 -1.38
CA HIS A 383 -23.27 -20.07 -0.69
C HIS A 383 -21.95 -20.46 -1.37
N TYR A 384 -20.81 -20.29 -0.70
CA TYR A 384 -19.55 -20.88 -1.19
C TYR A 384 -19.56 -22.38 -0.91
N SER A 385 -19.69 -23.19 -1.96
CA SER A 385 -19.44 -24.62 -1.90
C SER A 385 -17.94 -24.87 -1.86
N LEU A 386 -17.51 -25.54 -0.80
CA LEU A 386 -16.17 -26.05 -0.57
C LEU A 386 -15.80 -27.05 -1.69
N CYS A 387 -15.00 -26.64 -2.67
CA CYS A 387 -14.32 -27.61 -3.55
C CYS A 387 -13.10 -28.15 -2.79
N LYS A 388 -13.30 -29.27 -2.10
CA LYS A 388 -12.22 -30.20 -1.78
C LYS A 388 -11.86 -30.91 -3.08
N ASP A 389 -10.56 -31.04 -3.34
CA ASP A 389 -9.90 -31.97 -4.29
C ASP A 389 -9.00 -31.26 -5.31
N VAL A 390 -7.80 -30.85 -4.88
CA VAL A 390 -6.60 -30.86 -5.75
C VAL A 390 -5.36 -31.15 -4.91
N ASN A 391 -5.26 -32.36 -4.35
CA ASN A 391 -4.04 -32.84 -3.70
C ASN A 391 -3.55 -34.15 -4.32
N SER A 392 -3.75 -34.31 -5.63
CA SER A 392 -3.24 -35.47 -6.36
C SER A 392 -2.85 -35.07 -7.77
N LEU A 393 -1.58 -34.74 -7.98
CA LEU A 393 -0.84 -34.95 -9.25
C LEU A 393 0.61 -34.46 -9.11
N CYS A 394 1.36 -35.00 -8.13
CA CYS A 394 2.82 -34.99 -8.17
C CYS A 394 3.42 -36.04 -7.22
N GLN A 395 3.05 -37.31 -7.40
CA GLN A 395 3.79 -38.43 -6.84
C GLN A 395 3.98 -39.50 -7.91
N ARG A 396 5.01 -39.30 -8.73
CA ARG A 396 5.56 -40.36 -9.58
C ARG A 396 6.85 -40.87 -8.94
N GLN A 397 6.72 -42.03 -8.31
CA GLN A 397 7.75 -42.96 -7.83
C GLN A 397 9.22 -42.51 -7.97
N GLN A 398 9.81 -42.12 -6.85
CA GLN A 398 11.26 -42.24 -6.66
C GLN A 398 11.55 -43.02 -5.37
N ARG A 399 12.56 -43.90 -5.47
CA ARG A 399 12.99 -44.83 -4.43
C ARG A 399 13.55 -44.09 -3.21
N PRO A 400 13.46 -44.67 -2.01
CA PRO A 400 13.93 -44.04 -0.78
C PRO A 400 15.44 -44.26 -0.65
N GLN A 401 16.23 -43.22 -0.90
CA GLN A 401 17.52 -42.93 -0.24
C GLN A 401 18.09 -41.62 -0.82
N GLU A 402 18.45 -40.68 0.07
CA GLU A 402 19.02 -39.33 -0.19
C GLU A 402 18.03 -38.13 -0.35
N LEU A 403 17.01 -37.99 0.51
CA LEU A 403 16.04 -36.87 0.47
C LEU A 403 16.13 -35.85 1.62
N ASP A 404 16.98 -36.05 2.64
CA ASP A 404 16.91 -35.26 3.88
C ASP A 404 17.40 -33.80 3.72
N GLY A 405 18.49 -33.57 2.99
CA GLY A 405 19.14 -32.25 2.95
C GLY A 405 18.47 -31.17 2.08
N CYS A 406 17.62 -31.55 1.12
CA CYS A 406 16.92 -30.61 0.24
C CYS A 406 15.59 -30.13 0.83
N GLN A 407 14.94 -30.98 1.63
CA GLN A 407 13.68 -30.68 2.31
C GLN A 407 13.89 -29.61 3.40
N GLU A 408 14.93 -29.79 4.23
CA GLU A 408 15.26 -28.86 5.33
C GLU A 408 15.56 -27.42 4.87
N ARG A 409 16.23 -27.25 3.72
CA ARG A 409 16.52 -25.91 3.16
C ARG A 409 15.27 -25.19 2.65
N SER A 410 14.32 -25.93 2.08
CA SER A 410 13.04 -25.38 1.61
C SER A 410 12.18 -24.92 2.78
N ASP A 411 12.16 -25.71 3.86
CA ASP A 411 11.35 -25.42 5.04
C ASP A 411 11.87 -24.21 5.82
N GLY A 412 13.20 -24.07 5.97
CA GLY A 412 13.79 -22.88 6.61
C GLY A 412 13.48 -21.59 5.84
N ALA A 413 13.43 -21.64 4.50
CA ALA A 413 13.05 -20.49 3.68
C ALA A 413 11.57 -20.12 3.90
N LYS A 414 10.66 -21.09 3.97
CA LYS A 414 9.24 -20.85 4.27
C LYS A 414 9.03 -20.25 5.65
N GLU A 415 9.76 -20.73 6.66
CA GLU A 415 9.69 -20.17 8.00
C GLU A 415 10.15 -18.70 8.03
N ILE A 416 11.24 -18.36 7.34
CA ILE A 416 11.71 -16.98 7.21
C ILE A 416 10.64 -16.11 6.52
N MET A 417 10.01 -16.61 5.46
CA MET A 417 8.93 -15.89 4.77
C MET A 417 7.72 -15.69 5.66
N SER A 418 7.28 -16.71 6.39
CA SER A 418 6.16 -16.64 7.33
C SER A 418 6.40 -15.62 8.45
N ARG A 419 7.60 -15.65 9.06
CA ARG A 419 8.04 -14.66 10.05
C ARG A 419 8.07 -13.25 9.46
N THR A 420 8.52 -13.10 8.21
CA THR A 420 8.53 -11.81 7.50
C THR A 420 7.11 -11.29 7.26
N GLY A 421 6.19 -12.15 6.81
CA GLY A 421 4.77 -11.84 6.67
C GLY A 421 4.16 -11.35 7.97
N ASN A 422 4.45 -12.03 9.09
CA ASN A 422 4.00 -11.62 10.42
C ASN A 422 4.57 -10.25 10.84
N LYS A 423 5.86 -9.98 10.59
CA LYS A 423 6.45 -8.65 10.86
C LYS A 423 5.74 -7.53 10.08
N ILE A 424 5.45 -7.77 8.79
CA ILE A 424 4.72 -6.82 7.95
C ILE A 424 3.31 -6.62 8.50
N LYS A 425 2.60 -7.71 8.84
CA LYS A 425 1.27 -7.66 9.45
C LYS A 425 1.23 -6.82 10.73
N TYR A 426 2.12 -7.07 11.69
CA TYR A 426 2.16 -6.29 12.93
C TYR A 426 2.44 -4.83 12.65
N ARG A 427 3.35 -4.53 11.71
CA ARG A 427 3.60 -3.15 11.34
C ARG A 427 2.38 -2.48 10.70
N VAL A 428 1.61 -3.20 9.88
CA VAL A 428 0.35 -2.69 9.31
C VAL A 428 -0.64 -2.38 10.42
N GLN A 429 -0.73 -3.23 11.44
CA GLN A 429 -1.59 -3.01 12.60
C GLN A 429 -1.21 -1.73 13.36
N ASP A 430 0.08 -1.50 13.63
CA ASP A 430 0.53 -0.25 14.27
C ASP A 430 0.12 0.99 13.46
N ILE A 431 0.16 0.88 12.13
CA ILE A 431 -0.24 1.96 11.22
C ILE A 431 -1.76 2.20 11.29
N ILE A 432 -2.55 1.14 11.36
CA ILE A 432 -4.01 1.23 11.55
C ILE A 432 -4.33 1.96 12.86
N ASP A 433 -3.63 1.63 13.94
CA ASP A 433 -3.82 2.27 15.24
C ASP A 433 -3.48 3.76 15.19
N GLU A 434 -2.37 4.14 14.54
CA GLU A 434 -2.02 5.55 14.27
C GLU A 434 -3.13 6.26 13.45
N TYR A 435 -3.69 5.59 12.43
CA TYR A 435 -4.79 6.16 11.65
C TYR A 435 -6.07 6.33 12.47
N HIS A 436 -6.39 5.40 13.39
CA HIS A 436 -7.52 5.57 14.30
C HIS A 436 -7.37 6.81 15.19
N GLU A 437 -6.16 7.10 15.67
CA GLU A 437 -5.86 8.34 16.40
C GLU A 437 -6.06 9.57 15.51
N LYS A 438 -5.53 9.58 14.29
CA LYS A 438 -5.70 10.70 13.34
C LYS A 438 -7.16 10.91 12.93
N VAL A 439 -7.94 9.85 12.77
CA VAL A 439 -9.40 9.93 12.52
C VAL A 439 -10.12 10.55 13.72
N ARG A 440 -9.74 10.17 14.94
CA ARG A 440 -10.28 10.74 16.19
C ARG A 440 -9.96 12.23 16.28
N ASP A 441 -8.72 12.62 15.98
CA ASP A 441 -8.29 14.03 15.98
C ASP A 441 -9.12 14.89 15.02
N CYS A 442 -9.27 14.43 13.77
CA CYS A 442 -10.13 15.10 12.79
C CYS A 442 -11.57 15.21 13.29
N THR A 443 -12.11 14.14 13.89
CA THR A 443 -13.49 14.10 14.40
C THR A 443 -13.71 15.10 15.53
N MET A 444 -12.80 15.16 16.51
CA MET A 444 -12.89 16.09 17.64
C MET A 444 -12.95 17.55 17.18
N ARG A 445 -12.16 17.93 16.18
CA ARG A 445 -12.08 19.32 15.69
C ARG A 445 -13.29 19.69 14.83
N VAL A 446 -13.75 18.78 14.00
CA VAL A 446 -14.99 18.92 13.24
C VAL A 446 -16.20 19.08 14.16
N ASP A 447 -16.32 18.23 15.19
CA ASP A 447 -17.46 18.24 16.11
C ASP A 447 -17.41 19.39 17.12
N GLY A 448 -16.20 19.78 17.57
CA GLY A 448 -15.98 21.00 18.34
C GLY A 448 -16.49 22.23 17.58
N THR A 449 -16.22 22.29 16.27
CA THR A 449 -16.74 23.35 15.38
C THR A 449 -18.27 23.34 15.29
N ARG A 450 -18.90 22.15 15.35
CA ARG A 450 -20.36 22.01 15.30
C ARG A 450 -21.04 22.52 16.57
N ARG A 451 -20.43 22.35 17.75
CA ARG A 451 -21.00 22.80 19.03
C ARG A 451 -21.05 24.33 19.16
N ASN A 452 -20.06 25.06 18.64
CA ASN A 452 -20.09 26.54 18.65
C ASN A 452 -21.28 27.11 17.85
N LYS A 453 -21.78 26.41 16.83
CA LYS A 453 -22.99 26.85 16.08
C LYS A 453 -24.31 26.72 16.87
N TYR A 454 -24.36 25.89 17.92
CA TYR A 454 -25.58 25.65 18.71
C TYR A 454 -25.57 26.32 20.09
N GLY A 455 -24.41 26.79 20.58
CA GLY A 455 -24.32 27.65 21.75
C GLY A 455 -24.99 29.02 21.56
N ASP A 456 -25.00 29.53 20.32
CA ASP A 456 -25.51 30.88 19.98
C ASP A 456 -27.04 31.01 19.90
N ARG A 457 -27.82 29.92 20.04
CA ARG A 457 -29.29 29.98 19.98
C ARG A 457 -29.99 30.07 21.34
N LYS A 458 -29.26 30.17 22.45
CA LYS A 458 -29.86 30.26 23.80
C LYS A 458 -29.88 31.67 24.41
N GLY A 459 -29.70 32.72 23.61
CA GLY A 459 -29.62 34.11 24.08
C GLY A 459 -30.81 35.02 23.80
N CYS A 460 -31.86 34.58 23.09
CA CYS A 460 -33.02 35.42 22.80
C CYS A 460 -34.33 34.64 22.91
N GLN A 461 -35.00 34.74 24.05
CA GLN A 461 -36.46 34.72 24.15
C GLN A 461 -36.90 35.76 25.19
N PRO A 462 -38.11 36.35 24.99
CA PRO A 462 -38.39 37.77 25.21
C PRO A 462 -38.58 38.21 26.66
#